data_AF-A0A0N0MQ58-F1
#
_entry.id   AF-A0A0N0MQ58-F1
#
_cell.length_a   1.000
_cell.length_b   1.000
_cell.length_c   1.000
_cell.angle_alpha   90.00
_cell.angle_beta   90.00
_cell.angle_gamma   90.00
#
_symmetry.space_group_name_H-M   'P 1'
#
loop_
_entity.id
_entity.type
_entity.pdbx_description
1 polymer ?
#
loop_
_entity_poly.entity_id
_entity_poly.type
_entity_poly.pdbx_seq_one_letter_code
_entity_poly.pdbx_strand_id
1 'polypeptide(L)'
;MARGPVDVHVTRGGGDDRTIAIRIGTAAVPPGSAFTWAVLDVAGAVLAWPVLGDPGLPVAEVYDVGRAQQWLWAVYGEGVADAVQACAEGELAEPHIVTADPTALADSAARLGFGHWVARWWPASYADAIPALQPDLLGLELAALTHGCQQLFDGEGDQPDDCVAELIEEHQAALDPLIQWWRGAPQPTSRLTSPLTSQLGSVLRLIGDAADSAGLEGAALRRLRSFLELELEPDPELGSDPELGSESESESERSLSRPGVAPIDPGALFARPDGYALAAGGDPPATGGRVIARGSGTNDWRRYPPGFVDASETAVSWTARALGARRQIEVEVVAHVTAPAAGAPLVAEVRANDGHRNRVPLARRDDVWTGRADLGLGLGPDVSADAVTPPRIEADVLLPGFDPGPAPAPEARTDRADRDAIRALVRRRLATAAAQPGPYDAELPPESPSTPSAPFLAEIAAATTDDDY
;
A
#
# COMPACT_ATOMS: atom_id res chain seq x y z
N MET A 1 -21.07 -10.48 7.57
CA MET A 1 -21.38 -11.87 7.96
C MET A 1 -20.38 -12.28 9.03
N ALA A 2 -20.79 -12.96 10.10
CA ALA A 2 -19.84 -13.47 11.10
C ALA A 2 -18.94 -14.52 10.43
N ARG A 3 -17.62 -14.31 10.48
CA ARG A 3 -16.65 -15.32 10.03
C ARG A 3 -16.89 -16.61 10.81
N GLY A 4 -16.83 -17.75 10.12
CA GLY A 4 -16.91 -19.05 10.77
C GLY A 4 -15.75 -19.25 11.75
N PRO A 5 -15.86 -20.18 12.71
CA PRO A 5 -14.80 -20.46 13.69
C PRO A 5 -13.49 -20.80 12.97
N VAL A 6 -12.40 -20.12 13.36
CA VAL A 6 -11.06 -20.32 12.81
C VAL A 6 -10.20 -21.01 13.86
N ASP A 7 -9.63 -22.16 13.53
CA ASP A 7 -8.71 -22.87 14.43
C ASP A 7 -7.31 -22.23 14.40
N VAL A 8 -6.81 -21.94 15.60
CA VAL A 8 -5.54 -21.28 15.85
C VAL A 8 -4.65 -22.21 16.67
N HIS A 9 -3.40 -22.35 16.23
CA HIS A 9 -2.37 -23.12 16.93
C HIS A 9 -1.49 -22.19 17.75
N VAL A 10 -1.44 -22.42 19.06
CA VAL A 10 -0.53 -21.74 19.98
C VAL A 10 0.62 -22.67 20.31
N THR A 11 1.84 -22.22 20.04
CA THR A 11 3.07 -23.01 20.21
C THR A 11 4.18 -22.14 20.80
N ARG A 12 5.06 -22.73 21.61
CA ARG A 12 6.28 -22.05 22.03
C ARG A 12 7.32 -22.12 20.92
N GLY A 13 8.05 -21.03 20.70
CA GLY A 13 9.18 -20.98 19.79
C GLY A 13 10.28 -21.96 20.21
N GLY A 14 10.90 -22.62 19.24
CA GLY A 14 12.05 -23.48 19.49
C GLY A 14 13.31 -22.66 19.73
N GLY A 15 13.83 -22.65 20.96
CA GLY A 15 15.06 -21.94 21.33
C GLY A 15 15.08 -21.48 22.79
N ASP A 16 16.14 -20.79 23.22
CA ASP A 16 16.21 -20.10 24.53
C ASP A 16 15.29 -18.86 24.58
N ASP A 17 14.74 -18.43 23.44
CA ASP A 17 13.86 -17.29 23.32
C ASP A 17 12.43 -17.69 23.70
N ARG A 18 11.84 -17.02 24.69
CA ARG A 18 10.52 -17.36 25.27
C ARG A 18 9.34 -16.96 24.37
N THR A 19 9.57 -16.79 23.07
CA THR A 19 8.60 -16.34 22.08
C THR A 19 7.46 -17.35 21.91
N ILE A 20 6.23 -16.88 21.80
CA ILE A 20 5.05 -17.70 21.52
C ILE A 20 4.57 -17.38 20.10
N ALA A 21 4.34 -18.41 19.31
CA ALA A 21 3.81 -18.29 17.96
C ALA A 21 2.33 -18.65 17.94
N ILE A 22 1.52 -17.75 17.37
CA ILE A 22 0.11 -17.93 17.07
C ILE A 22 -0.01 -18.16 15.56
N ARG A 23 -0.46 -19.34 15.14
CA ARG A 23 -0.52 -19.74 13.72
C ARG A 23 -1.94 -20.06 13.31
N ILE A 24 -2.35 -19.61 12.12
CA ILE A 24 -3.67 -19.89 11.55
C ILE A 24 -3.58 -21.17 10.71
N GLY A 25 -4.26 -22.24 11.13
CA GLY A 25 -4.18 -23.55 10.49
C GLY A 25 -2.85 -24.29 10.70
N THR A 26 -2.65 -25.38 9.95
CA THR A 26 -1.58 -26.38 10.18
C THR A 26 -0.28 -26.13 9.40
N ALA A 27 -0.22 -25.09 8.57
CA ALA A 27 0.93 -24.83 7.72
C ALA A 27 1.98 -23.99 8.47
N ALA A 28 3.22 -24.46 8.49
CA ALA A 28 4.35 -23.59 8.77
C ALA A 28 4.33 -22.45 7.75
N VAL A 29 4.40 -21.20 8.21
CA VAL A 29 4.60 -20.03 7.34
C VAL A 29 5.86 -20.30 6.51
N PRO A 30 5.74 -20.51 5.18
CA PRO A 30 6.95 -20.58 4.37
C PRO A 30 7.64 -19.22 4.45
N PRO A 31 8.97 -19.15 4.47
CA PRO A 31 9.67 -17.88 4.33
C PRO A 31 9.34 -17.33 2.92
N GLY A 32 8.31 -16.50 2.85
CA GLY A 32 8.00 -15.71 1.66
C GLY A 32 8.88 -14.48 1.63
N SER A 33 9.10 -13.93 0.44
CA SER A 33 9.81 -12.66 0.32
C SER A 33 9.08 -11.56 1.09
N ALA A 34 9.81 -10.68 1.77
CA ALA A 34 9.23 -9.69 2.70
C ALA A 34 8.07 -8.87 2.11
N PHE A 35 8.10 -8.58 0.81
CA PHE A 35 7.05 -7.83 0.10
C PHE A 35 5.76 -8.64 -0.16
N THR A 36 5.71 -9.93 0.20
CA THR A 36 4.50 -10.78 0.13
C THR A 36 3.73 -10.83 1.45
N TRP A 37 4.23 -10.14 2.48
CA TRP A 37 3.65 -10.07 3.81
C TRP A 37 3.41 -8.62 4.23
N ALA A 38 2.24 -8.37 4.81
CA ALA A 38 1.96 -7.18 5.56
C ALA A 38 2.31 -7.45 7.02
N VAL A 39 2.97 -6.50 7.67
CA VAL A 39 3.49 -6.64 9.03
C VAL A 39 3.08 -5.42 9.85
N LEU A 40 2.70 -5.65 11.10
CA LEU A 40 2.42 -4.60 12.07
C LEU A 40 3.13 -4.96 13.39
N ASP A 41 4.00 -4.07 13.86
CA ASP A 41 4.57 -4.17 15.21
C ASP A 41 3.55 -3.62 16.21
N VAL A 42 3.30 -4.36 17.28
CA VAL A 42 2.29 -4.05 18.30
C VAL A 42 2.87 -4.35 19.69
N ALA A 43 2.20 -3.89 20.74
CA ALA A 43 2.70 -4.05 22.09
C ALA A 43 2.98 -5.52 22.44
N GLY A 44 4.26 -5.90 22.47
CA GLY A 44 4.73 -7.24 22.83
C GLY A 44 4.62 -8.32 21.75
N ALA A 45 4.25 -7.98 20.50
CA ALA A 45 4.20 -8.94 19.41
C ALA A 45 4.38 -8.31 18.03
N VAL A 46 4.74 -9.12 17.04
CA VAL A 46 4.62 -8.76 15.62
C VAL A 46 3.47 -9.53 15.00
N LEU A 47 2.54 -8.81 14.35
CA LEU A 47 1.44 -9.37 13.57
C LEU A 47 1.82 -9.41 12.08
N ALA A 48 1.46 -10.50 11.40
CA ALA A 48 1.78 -10.72 9.99
C ALA A 48 0.60 -11.32 9.21
N TRP A 49 0.36 -10.81 8.01
CA TRP A 49 -0.66 -11.28 7.08
C TRP A 49 -0.07 -11.56 5.69
N PRO A 50 -0.44 -12.68 5.04
CA PRO A 50 -0.07 -12.90 3.65
C PRO A 50 -0.86 -11.95 2.75
N VAL A 51 -0.17 -11.17 1.93
CA VAL A 51 -0.79 -10.16 1.05
C VAL A 51 -1.56 -10.80 -0.10
N LEU A 52 -1.08 -11.93 -0.60
CA LEU A 52 -1.70 -12.67 -1.71
C LEU A 52 -2.90 -13.53 -1.27
N GLY A 53 -3.18 -13.60 0.05
CA GLY A 53 -4.27 -14.38 0.64
C GLY A 53 -5.53 -13.56 0.92
N ASP A 54 -6.55 -14.22 1.45
CA ASP A 54 -7.70 -13.52 2.03
C ASP A 54 -7.27 -12.93 3.39
N PRO A 55 -7.46 -11.61 3.63
CA PRO A 55 -7.05 -10.99 4.88
C PRO A 55 -7.92 -11.49 6.04
N GLY A 56 -7.45 -12.54 6.71
CA GLY A 56 -8.05 -13.13 7.91
C GLY A 56 -7.34 -12.70 9.20
N LEU A 57 -7.39 -13.58 10.20
CA LEU A 57 -6.63 -13.39 11.44
C LEU A 57 -5.12 -13.33 11.16
N PRO A 58 -4.37 -12.47 11.89
CA PRO A 58 -2.93 -12.42 11.76
C PRO A 58 -2.27 -13.72 12.24
N VAL A 59 -1.13 -14.06 11.66
CA VAL A 59 -0.09 -14.83 12.36
C VAL A 59 0.59 -13.88 13.34
N ALA A 60 0.89 -14.31 14.57
CA ALA A 60 1.61 -13.49 15.54
C ALA A 60 2.85 -14.19 16.09
N GLU A 61 3.90 -13.39 16.32
CA GLU A 61 5.07 -13.76 17.10
C GLU A 61 5.11 -12.88 18.35
N VAL A 62 4.75 -13.47 19.49
CA VAL A 62 4.62 -12.79 20.79
C VAL A 62 5.92 -12.94 21.55
N TYR A 63 6.65 -11.85 21.72
CA TYR A 63 7.92 -11.80 22.44
C TYR A 63 7.76 -11.25 23.88
N ASP A 64 6.70 -10.50 24.16
CA ASP A 64 6.31 -10.06 25.51
C ASP A 64 4.83 -10.35 25.76
N VAL A 65 4.58 -11.46 26.45
CA VAL A 65 3.21 -11.90 26.79
C VAL A 65 2.50 -10.87 27.67
N GLY A 66 3.19 -10.24 28.63
CA GLY A 66 2.55 -9.31 29.56
C GLY A 66 1.99 -8.08 28.86
N ARG A 67 2.69 -7.59 27.85
CA ARG A 67 2.22 -6.49 26.98
C ARG A 67 1.15 -6.97 26.01
N ALA A 68 1.35 -8.12 25.37
CA ALA A 68 0.40 -8.66 24.40
C ALA A 68 -1.00 -8.96 24.98
N GLN A 69 -1.09 -9.34 26.26
CA GLN A 69 -2.37 -9.63 26.90
C GLN A 69 -3.34 -8.44 26.99
N GLN A 70 -2.87 -7.21 26.76
CA GLN A 70 -3.73 -6.03 26.73
C GLN A 70 -4.69 -6.02 25.52
N TRP A 71 -4.32 -6.69 24.43
CA TRP A 71 -5.06 -6.64 23.17
C TRP A 71 -5.35 -8.00 22.54
N LEU A 72 -4.66 -9.10 22.92
CA LEU A 72 -4.85 -10.43 22.30
C LEU A 72 -6.32 -10.87 22.26
N TRP A 73 -7.06 -10.67 23.36
CA TRP A 73 -8.49 -10.99 23.46
C TRP A 73 -9.35 -10.19 22.47
N ALA A 74 -8.94 -8.98 22.13
CA ALA A 74 -9.66 -8.11 21.20
C ALA A 74 -9.38 -8.48 19.74
N VAL A 75 -8.28 -9.16 19.41
CA VAL A 75 -7.98 -9.61 18.04
C VAL A 75 -8.43 -11.05 17.80
N TYR A 76 -8.09 -11.96 18.71
CA TYR A 76 -8.28 -13.40 18.56
C TYR A 76 -9.42 -13.98 19.40
N GLY A 77 -9.93 -13.24 20.38
CA GLY A 77 -10.90 -13.71 21.37
C GLY A 77 -10.23 -14.20 22.68
N GLU A 78 -11.02 -14.24 23.76
CA GLU A 78 -10.55 -14.58 25.12
C GLU A 78 -9.86 -15.94 25.19
N GLY A 79 -10.39 -16.97 24.50
CA GLY A 79 -9.82 -18.31 24.55
C GLY A 79 -8.39 -18.40 24.03
N VAL A 80 -8.03 -17.59 23.03
CA VAL A 80 -6.65 -17.56 22.49
C VAL A 80 -5.73 -16.81 23.46
N ALA A 81 -6.20 -15.73 24.09
CA ALA A 81 -5.44 -15.00 25.11
C ALA A 81 -5.11 -15.90 26.32
N ASP A 82 -6.08 -16.69 26.79
CA ASP A 82 -5.88 -17.67 27.86
C ASP A 82 -4.87 -18.76 27.46
N ALA A 83 -4.95 -19.26 26.24
CA ALA A 83 -4.00 -20.27 25.75
C ALA A 83 -2.57 -19.72 25.61
N VAL A 84 -2.40 -18.46 25.21
CA VAL A 84 -1.09 -17.81 25.20
C VAL A 84 -0.53 -17.70 26.62
N GLN A 85 -1.35 -17.33 27.61
CA GLN A 85 -0.93 -17.29 29.02
C GLN A 85 -0.47 -18.66 29.52
N ALA A 86 -1.31 -19.68 29.33
CA ALA A 86 -1.04 -21.04 29.77
C ALA A 86 0.20 -21.64 29.06
N CYS A 87 0.44 -21.27 27.80
CA CYS A 87 1.66 -21.63 27.06
C CYS A 87 2.90 -20.97 27.69
N ALA A 88 2.81 -19.69 28.07
CA ALA A 88 3.89 -18.96 28.72
C ALA A 88 4.29 -19.58 30.07
N GLU A 89 3.29 -20.00 30.85
CA GLU A 89 3.43 -20.65 32.16
C GLU A 89 3.89 -22.13 32.06
N GLY A 90 3.88 -22.70 30.85
CA GLY A 90 4.27 -24.09 30.61
C GLY A 90 3.20 -25.12 31.00
N GLU A 91 1.95 -24.69 31.07
CA GLU A 91 0.81 -25.52 31.50
C GLU A 91 0.15 -26.28 30.34
N LEU A 92 0.51 -25.97 29.09
CA LEU A 92 -0.05 -26.60 27.89
C LEU A 92 0.86 -27.68 27.31
N ALA A 93 0.25 -28.78 26.86
CA ALA A 93 0.89 -29.74 25.97
C ALA A 93 0.88 -29.18 24.53
N GLU A 94 2.05 -29.08 23.91
CA GLU A 94 2.21 -28.56 22.55
C GLU A 94 1.87 -29.61 21.47
N PRO A 95 1.26 -29.22 20.33
CA PRO A 95 0.63 -27.92 20.02
C PRO A 95 -0.79 -27.82 20.60
N HIS A 96 -1.18 -26.63 21.09
CA HIS A 96 -2.54 -26.38 21.59
C HIS A 96 -3.39 -25.72 20.52
N ILE A 97 -4.60 -26.26 20.28
CA ILE A 97 -5.54 -25.77 19.26
C ILE A 97 -6.71 -25.12 19.95
N VAL A 98 -7.00 -23.88 19.58
CA VAL A 98 -8.10 -23.09 20.12
C VAL A 98 -8.88 -22.46 18.98
N THR A 99 -10.21 -22.45 19.09
CA THR A 99 -11.07 -21.74 18.16
C THR A 99 -11.06 -20.24 18.49
N ALA A 100 -10.65 -19.42 17.53
CA ALA A 100 -10.66 -17.96 17.66
C ALA A 100 -12.07 -17.38 17.42
N ASP A 101 -12.34 -16.26 18.09
CA ASP A 101 -13.54 -15.44 17.93
C ASP A 101 -13.11 -14.02 17.51
N PRO A 102 -12.90 -13.78 16.19
CA PRO A 102 -12.36 -12.52 15.69
C PRO A 102 -13.34 -11.36 15.89
N THR A 103 -12.83 -10.22 16.38
CA THR A 103 -13.62 -8.99 16.52
C THR A 103 -13.40 -8.00 15.36
N ALA A 104 -14.13 -6.89 15.35
CA ALA A 104 -13.93 -5.81 14.38
C ALA A 104 -12.53 -5.17 14.45
N LEU A 105 -11.81 -5.30 15.58
CA LEU A 105 -10.43 -4.83 15.69
C LEU A 105 -9.49 -5.67 14.81
N ALA A 106 -9.74 -6.96 14.62
CA ALA A 106 -8.93 -7.81 13.75
C ALA A 106 -9.00 -7.36 12.29
N ASP A 107 -10.19 -6.97 11.81
CA ASP A 107 -10.38 -6.43 10.46
C ASP A 107 -9.68 -5.08 10.30
N SER A 108 -9.78 -4.20 11.30
CA SER A 108 -9.13 -2.88 11.30
C SER A 108 -7.60 -3.02 11.34
N ALA A 109 -7.06 -3.97 12.13
CA ALA A 109 -5.64 -4.27 12.21
C ALA A 109 -5.10 -4.85 10.89
N ALA A 110 -5.84 -5.77 10.27
CA ALA A 110 -5.49 -6.31 8.95
C ALA A 110 -5.46 -5.21 7.89
N ARG A 111 -6.44 -4.29 7.92
CA ARG A 111 -6.48 -3.12 7.04
C ARG A 111 -5.30 -2.18 7.30
N LEU A 112 -4.95 -1.90 8.55
CA LEU A 112 -3.80 -1.07 8.92
C LEU A 112 -2.47 -1.68 8.45
N GLY A 113 -2.25 -2.97 8.74
CA GLY A 113 -1.05 -3.69 8.28
C GLY A 113 -0.94 -3.71 6.75
N PHE A 114 -2.06 -3.97 6.05
CA PHE A 114 -2.08 -3.88 4.60
C PHE A 114 -1.85 -2.45 4.08
N GLY A 115 -2.32 -1.43 4.80
CA GLY A 115 -2.07 -0.03 4.47
C GLY A 115 -0.59 0.35 4.54
N HIS A 116 0.14 -0.11 5.57
CA HIS A 116 1.59 0.06 5.64
C HIS A 116 2.30 -0.72 4.52
N TRP A 117 1.81 -1.92 4.19
CA TRP A 117 2.30 -2.65 3.03
C TRP A 117 2.09 -1.86 1.73
N VAL A 118 0.91 -1.27 1.52
CA VAL A 118 0.60 -0.43 0.35
C VAL A 118 1.53 0.78 0.30
N ALA A 119 1.72 1.50 1.40
CA ALA A 119 2.60 2.67 1.46
C ALA A 119 4.05 2.32 1.05
N ARG A 120 4.49 1.10 1.38
CA ARG A 120 5.88 0.66 1.14
C ARG A 120 6.09 -0.05 -0.20
N TRP A 121 5.15 -0.86 -0.64
CA TRP A 121 5.34 -1.87 -1.68
C TRP A 121 4.38 -1.74 -2.86
N TRP A 122 3.55 -0.68 -2.91
CA TRP A 122 2.65 -0.48 -4.04
C TRP A 122 3.42 -0.41 -5.38
N PRO A 123 3.12 -1.30 -6.34
CA PRO A 123 3.89 -1.45 -7.56
C PRO A 123 3.40 -0.48 -8.64
N ALA A 124 3.49 0.82 -8.36
CA ALA A 124 3.14 1.86 -9.32
C ALA A 124 3.94 1.70 -10.61
N SER A 125 3.22 1.59 -11.72
CA SER A 125 3.82 1.36 -13.03
C SER A 125 2.92 1.88 -14.13
N TYR A 126 3.48 2.77 -14.95
CA TYR A 126 2.82 3.29 -16.14
C TYR A 126 2.61 2.18 -17.17
N ALA A 127 3.65 1.39 -17.46
CA ALA A 127 3.60 0.32 -18.46
C ALA A 127 2.59 -0.78 -18.12
N ASP A 128 2.30 -0.98 -16.83
CA ASP A 128 1.38 -1.98 -16.33
C ASP A 128 -0.04 -1.42 -16.03
N ALA A 129 -0.28 -0.13 -16.29
CA ALA A 129 -1.50 0.62 -15.96
C ALA A 129 -1.88 0.55 -14.47
N ILE A 130 -0.87 0.73 -13.60
CA ILE A 130 -1.01 0.75 -12.15
C ILE A 130 -0.66 2.16 -11.66
N PRO A 131 -1.66 3.01 -11.34
CA PRO A 131 -1.40 4.36 -10.90
C PRO A 131 -0.67 4.44 -9.55
N ALA A 132 0.18 5.45 -9.42
CA ALA A 132 0.73 5.85 -8.12
C ALA A 132 -0.40 6.33 -7.20
N LEU A 133 -0.38 5.89 -5.95
CA LEU A 133 -1.33 6.32 -4.93
C LEU A 133 -0.95 7.70 -4.39
N GLN A 134 -1.96 8.49 -4.04
CA GLN A 134 -1.76 9.80 -3.43
C GLN A 134 -1.30 9.63 -1.98
N PRO A 135 -0.04 10.00 -1.64
CA PRO A 135 0.54 9.68 -0.34
C PRO A 135 -0.19 10.39 0.80
N ASP A 136 -0.61 11.65 0.59
CA ASP A 136 -1.30 12.44 1.60
C ASP A 136 -2.68 11.87 1.93
N LEU A 137 -3.37 11.31 0.94
CA LEU A 137 -4.67 10.67 1.14
C LEU A 137 -4.52 9.32 1.86
N LEU A 138 -3.54 8.50 1.45
CA LEU A 138 -3.24 7.24 2.12
C LEU A 138 -2.81 7.49 3.58
N GLY A 139 -1.95 8.47 3.80
CA GLY A 139 -1.44 8.82 5.12
C GLY A 139 -2.52 9.28 6.10
N LEU A 140 -3.50 10.07 5.64
CA LEU A 140 -4.66 10.42 6.47
C LEU A 140 -5.54 9.20 6.81
N GLU A 141 -5.73 8.27 5.88
CA GLU A 141 -6.48 7.04 6.17
C GLU A 141 -5.70 6.11 7.12
N LEU A 142 -4.37 6.05 7.01
CA LEU A 142 -3.49 5.36 7.96
C LEU A 142 -3.56 5.99 9.35
N ALA A 143 -3.57 7.32 9.46
CA ALA A 143 -3.75 8.01 10.74
C ALA A 143 -5.09 7.63 11.40
N ALA A 144 -6.18 7.62 10.62
CA ALA A 144 -7.51 7.20 11.08
C ALA A 144 -7.51 5.74 11.57
N LEU A 145 -6.91 4.82 10.80
CA LEU A 145 -6.82 3.40 11.15
C LEU A 145 -5.94 3.16 12.38
N THR A 146 -4.83 3.89 12.51
CA THR A 146 -3.93 3.82 13.66
C THR A 146 -4.66 4.27 14.92
N HIS A 147 -5.44 5.36 14.86
CA HIS A 147 -6.29 5.78 15.97
C HIS A 147 -7.36 4.73 16.31
N GLY A 148 -8.03 4.16 15.30
CA GLY A 148 -8.99 3.08 15.49
C GLY A 148 -8.39 1.80 16.10
N CYS A 149 -7.09 1.57 15.88
CA CYS A 149 -6.34 0.43 16.39
C CYS A 149 -5.49 0.76 17.64
N GLN A 150 -5.71 1.91 18.29
CA GLN A 150 -4.85 2.39 19.39
C GLN A 150 -4.65 1.39 20.53
N GLN A 151 -5.60 0.47 20.76
CA GLN A 151 -5.48 -0.59 21.77
C GLN A 151 -4.32 -1.57 21.50
N LEU A 152 -3.88 -1.72 20.25
CA LEU A 152 -2.78 -2.61 19.87
C LEU A 152 -1.41 -2.06 20.29
N PHE A 153 -1.30 -0.74 20.44
CA PHE A 153 -0.04 -0.06 20.69
C PHE A 153 0.04 0.35 22.17
N ASP A 154 1.25 0.48 22.70
CA ASP A 154 1.43 1.05 24.02
C ASP A 154 1.73 2.56 23.96
N GLY A 155 1.47 3.25 25.07
CA GLY A 155 1.75 4.69 25.17
C GLY A 155 3.23 5.02 25.40
N GLU A 156 4.11 4.02 25.49
CA GLU A 156 5.53 4.18 25.82
C GLU A 156 6.43 3.43 24.82
N GLY A 157 6.58 3.99 23.62
CA GLY A 157 7.76 3.74 22.78
C GLY A 157 7.61 2.74 21.62
N ASP A 158 6.57 1.90 21.59
CA ASP A 158 6.30 1.00 20.45
C ASP A 158 5.11 1.49 19.60
N GLN A 159 4.96 2.80 19.48
CA GLN A 159 4.15 3.36 18.41
C GLN A 159 4.82 3.04 17.06
N PRO A 160 4.06 2.82 15.98
CA PRO A 160 4.64 2.68 14.64
C PRO A 160 5.57 3.86 14.35
N ASP A 161 6.57 3.67 13.47
CA ASP A 161 7.63 4.64 13.16
C ASP A 161 7.12 6.09 12.92
N ASP A 162 5.84 6.26 12.59
CA ASP A 162 5.12 7.54 12.54
C ASP A 162 3.96 7.55 13.56
N CYS A 163 4.03 8.42 14.57
CA CYS A 163 2.93 8.60 15.52
C CYS A 163 1.70 9.17 14.81
N VAL A 164 0.48 8.88 15.28
CA VAL A 164 -0.77 9.41 14.68
C VAL A 164 -0.72 10.93 14.48
N ALA A 165 -0.11 11.65 15.43
CA ALA A 165 0.06 13.09 15.34
C ALA A 165 0.96 13.51 14.16
N GLU A 166 2.09 12.81 13.96
CA GLU A 166 3.04 13.09 12.87
C GLU A 166 2.40 12.82 11.51
N LEU A 167 1.67 11.70 11.37
CA LEU A 167 0.92 11.39 10.14
C LEU A 167 -0.11 12.48 9.80
N ILE A 168 -0.85 12.99 10.80
CA ILE A 168 -1.83 14.06 10.57
C ILE A 168 -1.12 15.35 10.16
N GLU A 169 -0.03 15.72 10.84
CA GLU A 169 0.72 16.93 10.53
C GLU A 169 1.36 16.90 9.14
N GLU A 170 1.95 15.76 8.76
CA GLU A 170 2.56 15.55 7.45
C GLU A 170 1.51 15.64 6.33
N HIS A 171 0.34 15.02 6.53
CA HIS A 171 -0.64 14.83 5.47
C HIS A 171 -1.86 15.78 5.54
N GLN A 172 -1.80 16.80 6.40
CA GLN A 172 -2.90 17.77 6.58
C GLN A 172 -3.35 18.47 5.29
N ALA A 173 -2.49 18.54 4.27
CA ALA A 173 -2.80 19.14 2.97
C ALA A 173 -3.95 18.42 2.24
N ALA A 174 -4.16 17.12 2.51
CA ALA A 174 -5.24 16.34 1.92
C ALA A 174 -6.60 16.51 2.62
N LEU A 175 -6.65 17.16 3.80
CA LEU A 175 -7.91 17.32 4.55
C LEU A 175 -8.95 18.15 3.81
N ASP A 176 -8.55 19.30 3.24
CA ASP A 176 -9.49 20.17 2.53
C ASP A 176 -10.07 19.49 1.27
N PRO A 177 -9.26 18.86 0.38
CA PRO A 177 -9.78 18.04 -0.72
C PRO A 177 -10.67 16.89 -0.26
N LEU A 178 -10.33 16.22 0.85
CA LEU A 178 -11.12 15.12 1.39
C LEU A 178 -12.50 15.58 1.89
N ILE A 179 -12.58 16.73 2.56
CA ILE A 179 -13.85 17.36 2.94
C ILE A 179 -14.67 17.74 1.71
N GLN A 180 -14.03 18.25 0.65
CA GLN A 180 -14.71 18.57 -0.60
C GLN A 180 -15.28 17.32 -1.28
N TRP A 181 -14.49 16.23 -1.31
CA TRP A 181 -14.92 14.96 -1.86
C TRP A 181 -16.16 14.43 -1.14
N TRP A 182 -16.16 14.43 0.20
CA TRP A 182 -17.34 14.05 0.96
C TRP A 182 -18.57 14.88 0.57
N ARG A 183 -18.44 16.20 0.54
CA ARG A 183 -19.59 17.09 0.26
C ARG A 183 -20.17 16.88 -1.14
N GLY A 184 -19.34 16.52 -2.11
CA GLY A 184 -19.77 16.20 -3.47
C GLY A 184 -20.21 14.76 -3.67
N ALA A 185 -19.96 13.86 -2.71
CA ALA A 185 -20.42 12.48 -2.79
C ALA A 185 -21.96 12.44 -2.75
N PRO A 186 -22.61 11.52 -3.49
CA PRO A 186 -24.05 11.38 -3.46
C PRO A 186 -24.52 11.15 -2.03
N GLN A 187 -25.30 12.09 -1.50
CA GLN A 187 -25.89 11.96 -0.18
C GLN A 187 -26.97 10.87 -0.20
N PRO A 188 -27.15 10.12 0.91
CA PRO A 188 -28.15 9.07 0.98
C PRO A 188 -29.55 9.65 0.77
N THR A 189 -30.10 9.49 -0.44
CA THR A 189 -31.50 9.79 -0.75
C THR A 189 -32.43 8.66 -0.29
N SER A 190 -31.87 7.53 0.15
CA SER A 190 -32.57 6.36 0.70
C SER A 190 -31.97 5.95 2.05
N ARG A 191 -32.62 5.03 2.77
CA ARG A 191 -32.12 4.44 4.05
C ARG A 191 -30.76 3.73 3.93
N LEU A 192 -30.18 3.61 2.74
CA LEU A 192 -28.88 3.00 2.49
C LEU A 192 -27.89 4.09 2.02
N THR A 193 -26.86 4.31 2.82
CA THR A 193 -25.72 5.18 2.49
C THR A 193 -24.75 4.41 1.60
N SER A 194 -24.17 5.09 0.58
CA SER A 194 -23.13 4.49 -0.26
C SER A 194 -21.92 4.08 0.62
N PRO A 195 -21.31 2.88 0.40
CA PRO A 195 -20.13 2.45 1.14
C PRO A 195 -19.01 3.50 1.17
N LEU A 196 -18.78 4.20 0.05
CA LEU A 196 -17.80 5.29 -0.04
C LEU A 196 -18.13 6.46 0.91
N THR A 197 -19.39 6.91 0.93
CA THR A 197 -19.82 8.00 1.82
C THR A 197 -19.67 7.58 3.28
N SER A 198 -19.94 6.31 3.62
CA SER A 198 -19.69 5.76 4.96
C SER A 198 -18.20 5.63 5.30
N GLN A 199 -17.34 5.34 4.33
CA GLN A 199 -15.89 5.24 4.53
C GLN A 199 -15.27 6.61 4.71
N LEU A 200 -15.50 7.56 3.79
CA LEU A 200 -15.17 8.99 3.95
C LEU A 200 -15.66 9.45 5.32
N GLY A 201 -16.94 9.11 5.58
CA GLY A 201 -17.65 8.99 6.84
C GLY A 201 -16.80 8.87 8.08
N SER A 202 -16.30 7.65 8.17
CA SER A 202 -15.54 7.13 9.29
C SER A 202 -14.16 7.79 9.36
N VAL A 203 -13.48 7.96 8.22
CA VAL A 203 -12.11 8.49 8.18
C VAL A 203 -12.05 9.93 8.71
N LEU A 204 -12.92 10.84 8.26
CA LEU A 204 -12.90 12.23 8.75
C LEU A 204 -13.20 12.32 10.25
N ARG A 205 -14.12 11.50 10.77
CA ARG A 205 -14.44 11.48 12.22
C ARG A 205 -13.25 10.96 13.03
N LEU A 206 -12.68 9.83 12.63
CA LEU A 206 -11.50 9.26 13.29
C LEU A 206 -10.30 10.20 13.28
N ILE A 207 -10.08 10.96 12.19
CA ILE A 207 -9.04 11.99 12.15
C ILE A 207 -9.34 13.13 13.12
N GLY A 208 -10.61 13.55 13.20
CA GLY A 208 -11.05 14.54 14.18
C GLY A 208 -10.78 14.10 15.62
N ASP A 209 -11.22 12.89 15.97
CA ASP A 209 -11.03 12.29 17.30
C ASP A 209 -9.54 12.11 17.63
N ALA A 210 -8.74 11.69 16.64
CA ALA A 210 -7.29 11.54 16.77
C ALA A 210 -6.59 12.89 17.02
N ALA A 211 -6.94 13.92 16.23
CA ALA A 211 -6.38 15.26 16.38
C ALA A 211 -6.75 15.87 17.75
N ASP A 212 -7.98 15.66 18.21
CA ASP A 212 -8.45 16.11 19.52
C ASP A 212 -7.69 15.40 20.65
N SER A 213 -7.51 14.08 20.53
CA SER A 213 -6.75 13.26 21.50
C SER A 213 -5.28 13.67 21.59
N ALA A 214 -4.68 14.06 20.46
CA ALA A 214 -3.29 14.52 20.38
C ALA A 214 -3.12 16.02 20.69
N GLY A 215 -4.22 16.79 20.83
CA GLY A 215 -4.17 18.24 21.04
C GLY A 215 -3.63 19.01 19.83
N LEU A 216 -3.80 18.47 18.62
CA LEU A 216 -3.35 19.11 17.40
C LEU A 216 -4.21 20.31 17.02
N GLU A 217 -3.55 21.38 16.56
CA GLU A 217 -4.19 22.62 16.15
C GLU A 217 -3.77 22.98 14.73
N GLY A 218 -4.69 23.59 13.98
CA GLY A 218 -4.42 23.94 12.58
C GLY A 218 -5.61 24.57 11.87
N ALA A 219 -5.37 25.29 10.78
CA ALA A 219 -6.47 25.86 10.01
C ALA A 219 -7.33 24.78 9.33
N ALA A 220 -6.70 23.71 8.82
CA ALA A 220 -7.38 22.57 8.23
C ALA A 220 -8.19 21.77 9.27
N LEU A 221 -7.59 21.46 10.43
CA LEU A 221 -8.28 20.76 11.53
C LEU A 221 -9.45 21.56 12.11
N ARG A 222 -9.31 22.88 12.26
CA ARG A 222 -10.44 23.74 12.66
C ARG A 222 -11.58 23.69 11.65
N ARG A 223 -11.28 23.67 10.35
CA ARG A 223 -12.30 23.50 9.30
C ARG A 223 -12.96 22.14 9.36
N LEU A 224 -12.20 21.08 9.61
CA LEU A 224 -12.72 19.73 9.82
C LEU A 224 -13.69 19.70 11.01
N ARG A 225 -13.29 20.23 12.17
CA ARG A 225 -14.12 20.25 13.39
C ARG A 225 -15.43 21.00 13.15
N SER A 226 -15.36 22.21 12.58
CA SER A 226 -16.56 22.95 12.20
C SER A 226 -17.43 22.22 11.18
N PHE A 227 -16.83 21.45 10.25
CA PHE A 227 -17.58 20.65 9.30
C PHE A 227 -18.32 19.48 9.97
N LEU A 228 -17.67 18.76 10.89
CA LEU A 228 -18.29 17.65 11.63
C LEU A 228 -19.38 18.12 12.59
N GLU A 229 -19.22 19.29 13.22
CA GLU A 229 -20.24 19.91 14.07
C GLU A 229 -21.52 20.23 13.27
N LEU A 230 -21.38 20.77 12.04
CA LEU A 230 -22.51 21.10 11.17
C LEU A 230 -23.30 19.85 10.69
N GLU A 231 -22.66 18.68 10.64
CA GLU A 231 -23.34 17.40 10.32
C GLU A 231 -24.10 16.82 11.53
N LEU A 232 -23.78 17.24 12.76
CA LEU A 232 -24.43 16.77 13.98
C LEU A 232 -25.69 17.57 14.35
N GLU A 233 -25.85 18.80 13.82
CA GLU A 233 -27.01 19.64 14.08
C GLU A 233 -28.27 19.01 13.44
N PRO A 234 -29.26 18.56 14.23
CA PRO A 234 -30.47 17.99 13.68
C PRO A 234 -31.29 19.06 12.96
N ASP A 235 -31.91 18.68 11.85
CA ASP A 235 -32.81 19.54 11.07
C ASP A 235 -33.87 20.17 12.01
N PRO A 236 -33.96 21.51 12.14
CA PRO A 236 -34.86 22.15 13.09
C PRO A 236 -36.36 21.99 12.76
N GLU A 237 -36.74 21.25 11.72
CA GLU A 237 -38.14 21.07 11.27
C GLU A 237 -38.79 19.73 11.65
N LEU A 238 -38.64 19.28 12.89
CA LEU A 238 -39.47 18.19 13.45
C LEU A 238 -40.03 18.53 14.84
N GLY A 239 -40.36 19.81 15.01
CA GLY A 239 -40.89 20.35 16.26
C GLY A 239 -41.96 21.42 16.05
N SER A 240 -43.05 21.11 15.34
CA SER A 240 -44.39 21.71 15.54
C SER A 240 -45.40 20.98 14.64
N ASP A 241 -46.32 20.22 15.22
CA ASP A 241 -47.66 20.01 14.63
C ASP A 241 -48.42 21.35 14.70
N PRO A 242 -48.93 21.91 13.60
CA PRO A 242 -50.05 22.82 13.66
C PRO A 242 -51.32 22.06 13.26
N GLU A 243 -52.30 22.09 14.16
CA GLU A 243 -53.66 21.62 13.90
C GLU A 243 -54.22 22.15 12.58
N LEU A 244 -54.79 21.22 11.79
CA LEU A 244 -55.94 21.35 10.89
C LEU A 244 -56.39 22.79 10.55
N GLY A 245 -55.90 23.29 9.42
CA GLY A 245 -56.45 24.43 8.70
C GLY A 245 -56.43 24.15 7.21
N SER A 246 -57.58 23.79 6.66
CA SER A 246 -57.83 23.58 5.23
C SER A 246 -57.56 24.85 4.43
N GLU A 247 -56.65 24.80 3.47
CA GLU A 247 -56.70 25.63 2.26
C GLU A 247 -55.89 24.97 1.14
N SER A 248 -56.62 24.34 0.21
CA SER A 248 -56.12 23.98 -1.11
C SER A 248 -55.72 25.24 -1.84
N GLU A 249 -54.44 25.41 -2.18
CA GLU A 249 -54.04 26.19 -3.34
C GLU A 249 -52.63 25.82 -3.80
N SER A 250 -52.58 25.20 -4.98
CA SER A 250 -51.46 25.31 -5.94
C SER A 250 -50.17 24.55 -5.62
N GLU A 251 -50.23 23.22 -5.71
CA GLU A 251 -49.10 22.40 -6.20
C GLU A 251 -48.73 22.84 -7.62
N SER A 252 -47.96 23.92 -7.73
CA SER A 252 -47.15 24.17 -8.91
C SER A 252 -45.83 23.48 -8.69
N GLU A 253 -45.63 22.36 -9.38
CA GLU A 253 -44.39 21.62 -9.55
C GLU A 253 -43.24 22.56 -9.96
N ARG A 254 -42.68 23.29 -9.01
CA ARG A 254 -41.29 23.75 -9.07
C ARG A 254 -40.44 22.59 -8.57
N SER A 255 -40.36 21.56 -9.40
CA SER A 255 -39.15 20.75 -9.52
C SER A 255 -38.03 21.69 -9.95
N LEU A 256 -37.52 22.48 -9.01
CA LEU A 256 -36.20 23.07 -9.09
C LEU A 256 -35.27 21.86 -9.04
N SER A 257 -35.03 21.27 -10.21
CA SER A 257 -33.85 20.46 -10.45
C SER A 257 -32.68 21.28 -9.92
N ARG A 258 -32.17 20.88 -8.75
CA ARG A 258 -30.89 21.33 -8.24
C ARG A 258 -29.95 21.20 -9.44
N PRO A 259 -29.25 22.27 -9.87
CA PRO A 259 -28.33 22.16 -11.00
C PRO A 259 -27.43 20.98 -10.68
N GLY A 260 -27.44 19.97 -11.56
CA GLY A 260 -26.68 18.74 -11.35
C GLY A 260 -25.24 19.14 -11.10
N VAL A 261 -24.81 19.07 -9.83
CA VAL A 261 -23.41 19.24 -9.48
C VAL A 261 -22.73 18.09 -10.20
N ALA A 262 -21.87 18.42 -11.17
CA ALA A 262 -21.08 17.42 -11.85
C ALA A 262 -20.38 16.58 -10.77
N PRO A 263 -20.38 15.24 -10.87
CA PRO A 263 -19.73 14.40 -9.89
C PRO A 263 -18.29 14.88 -9.74
N ILE A 264 -17.89 15.16 -8.50
CA ILE A 264 -16.52 15.56 -8.20
C ILE A 264 -15.62 14.38 -8.56
N ASP A 265 -14.64 14.60 -9.43
CA ASP A 265 -13.59 13.61 -9.71
C ASP A 265 -12.54 13.68 -8.60
N PRO A 266 -12.42 12.65 -7.75
CA PRO A 266 -11.41 12.64 -6.71
C PRO A 266 -9.99 12.59 -7.28
N GLY A 267 -9.76 11.96 -8.43
CA GLY A 267 -8.47 11.96 -9.12
C GLY A 267 -7.96 13.39 -9.36
N ALA A 268 -8.81 14.23 -9.95
CA ALA A 268 -8.52 15.66 -10.16
C ALA A 268 -8.34 16.45 -8.85
N LEU A 269 -9.08 16.12 -7.78
CA LEU A 269 -8.93 16.81 -6.48
C LEU A 269 -7.55 16.62 -5.85
N PHE A 270 -6.95 15.45 -6.04
CA PHE A 270 -5.65 15.10 -5.45
C PHE A 270 -4.50 15.13 -6.47
N ALA A 271 -4.75 15.48 -7.73
CA ALA A 271 -3.73 15.62 -8.75
C ALA A 271 -2.72 16.71 -8.37
N ARG A 272 -1.43 16.37 -8.36
CA ARG A 272 -0.36 17.38 -8.18
C ARG A 272 -0.17 18.15 -9.49
N PRO A 273 0.00 19.49 -9.46
CA PRO A 273 0.15 20.32 -10.68
C PRO A 273 1.38 20.04 -11.56
N ASP A 274 2.27 19.12 -11.16
CA ASP A 274 3.55 18.91 -11.83
C ASP A 274 3.54 17.64 -12.71
N GLY A 275 3.42 17.87 -14.02
CA GLY A 275 4.34 17.20 -14.97
C GLY A 275 3.86 15.96 -15.70
N TYR A 276 2.66 15.96 -16.28
CA TYR A 276 2.38 15.06 -17.41
C TYR A 276 2.99 15.65 -18.69
N ALA A 277 4.25 15.32 -18.94
CA ALA A 277 4.87 15.50 -20.25
C ALA A 277 5.22 14.11 -20.80
N LEU A 278 4.28 13.54 -21.56
CA LEU A 278 4.52 12.40 -22.45
C LEU A 278 5.69 12.75 -23.40
N ALA A 279 6.89 12.30 -23.07
CA ALA A 279 7.99 12.28 -24.02
C ALA A 279 7.82 11.04 -24.90
N ALA A 280 7.10 11.21 -26.01
CA ALA A 280 7.14 10.26 -27.10
C ALA A 280 8.60 10.10 -27.58
N GLY A 281 9.21 8.95 -27.27
CA GLY A 281 10.45 8.47 -27.88
C GLY A 281 11.64 9.41 -27.73
N GLY A 282 12.45 9.19 -26.69
CA GLY A 282 13.78 9.78 -26.62
C GLY A 282 14.55 9.52 -27.91
N ASP A 283 14.99 10.60 -28.56
CA ASP A 283 15.92 10.54 -29.68
C ASP A 283 17.11 9.64 -29.27
N PRO A 284 17.50 8.66 -30.11
CA PRO A 284 18.58 7.76 -29.76
C PRO A 284 19.83 8.59 -29.46
N PRO A 285 20.48 8.40 -28.29
CA PRO A 285 21.71 9.11 -28.01
C PRO A 285 22.70 8.82 -29.14
N ALA A 286 23.27 9.91 -29.65
CA ALA A 286 24.03 9.98 -30.88
C ALA A 286 24.93 8.76 -31.14
N THR A 287 24.71 8.21 -32.33
CA THR A 287 25.41 7.18 -33.09
C THR A 287 26.93 7.19 -32.88
N GLY A 288 27.39 6.39 -31.92
CA GLY A 288 28.77 5.94 -31.83
C GLY A 288 28.79 4.45 -31.52
N GLY A 289 29.35 3.65 -32.42
CA GLY A 289 29.60 2.22 -32.18
C GLY A 289 28.49 1.26 -32.63
N ARG A 290 28.93 0.04 -32.97
CA ARG A 290 28.04 -1.04 -33.44
C ARG A 290 27.35 -1.68 -32.24
N VAL A 291 26.02 -1.77 -32.26
CA VAL A 291 25.27 -2.50 -31.22
C VAL A 291 25.65 -3.98 -31.28
N ILE A 292 26.02 -4.52 -30.12
CA ILE A 292 26.43 -5.91 -29.95
C ILE A 292 25.23 -6.73 -29.48
N ALA A 293 24.53 -6.23 -28.46
CA ALA A 293 23.40 -6.89 -27.84
C ALA A 293 22.49 -5.86 -27.15
N ARG A 294 21.25 -6.25 -26.90
CA ARG A 294 20.28 -5.54 -26.05
C ARG A 294 19.52 -6.56 -25.23
N GLY A 295 18.99 -6.15 -24.10
CA GLY A 295 18.12 -6.97 -23.28
C GLY A 295 17.48 -6.18 -22.15
N SER A 296 16.70 -6.89 -21.33
CA SER A 296 16.12 -6.35 -20.10
C SER A 296 16.96 -6.77 -18.88
N GLY A 297 16.88 -5.97 -17.83
CA GLY A 297 17.40 -6.27 -16.51
C GLY A 297 16.35 -6.87 -15.57
N THR A 298 16.75 -7.12 -14.33
CA THR A 298 15.82 -7.44 -13.24
C THR A 298 15.46 -6.17 -12.49
N ASN A 299 14.17 -6.01 -12.23
CA ASN A 299 13.65 -4.94 -11.39
C ASN A 299 13.18 -5.52 -10.04
N ASP A 300 14.01 -5.39 -9.00
CA ASP A 300 13.68 -5.85 -7.65
C ASP A 300 13.35 -4.64 -6.75
N TRP A 301 12.07 -4.47 -6.46
CA TRP A 301 11.54 -3.33 -5.70
C TRP A 301 12.08 -3.25 -4.26
N ARG A 302 12.71 -4.31 -3.74
CA ARG A 302 13.35 -4.29 -2.42
C ARG A 302 14.64 -3.47 -2.37
N ARG A 303 15.24 -3.17 -3.52
CA ARG A 303 16.60 -2.59 -3.59
C ARG A 303 16.62 -1.06 -3.65
N TYR A 304 15.45 -0.41 -3.61
CA TYR A 304 15.30 1.04 -3.55
C TYR A 304 13.94 1.43 -2.92
N PRO A 305 13.78 2.65 -2.38
CA PRO A 305 12.51 3.12 -1.83
C PRO A 305 11.39 3.18 -2.88
N PRO A 306 10.12 3.05 -2.49
CA PRO A 306 9.00 3.29 -3.40
C PRO A 306 9.11 4.69 -4.04
N GLY A 307 8.70 4.79 -5.29
CA GLY A 307 8.70 6.05 -6.02
C GLY A 307 10.00 6.41 -6.75
N PHE A 308 11.00 5.53 -6.84
CA PHE A 308 12.24 5.78 -7.60
C PHE A 308 12.20 5.25 -9.04
N VAL A 309 11.76 4.01 -9.21
CA VAL A 309 11.76 3.26 -10.48
C VAL A 309 10.35 2.74 -10.73
N ASP A 310 9.90 2.78 -11.98
CA ASP A 310 8.65 2.15 -12.40
C ASP A 310 8.64 0.66 -12.03
N ALA A 311 7.55 0.18 -11.45
CA ALA A 311 7.50 -1.18 -10.93
C ALA A 311 7.45 -2.29 -12.00
N SER A 312 7.34 -1.95 -13.29
CA SER A 312 7.26 -2.96 -14.35
C SER A 312 8.48 -3.89 -14.37
N GLU A 313 8.27 -5.17 -14.73
CA GLU A 313 9.37 -6.12 -14.95
C GLU A 313 10.27 -5.72 -16.13
N THR A 314 9.78 -4.84 -17.02
CA THR A 314 10.53 -4.35 -18.18
C THR A 314 11.14 -2.97 -17.95
N ALA A 315 11.02 -2.40 -16.75
CA ALA A 315 11.50 -1.04 -16.43
C ALA A 315 13.01 -0.87 -16.62
N VAL A 316 13.78 -1.96 -16.54
CA VAL A 316 15.24 -1.95 -16.72
C VAL A 316 15.58 -2.50 -18.11
N SER A 317 16.26 -1.70 -18.91
CA SER A 317 16.80 -2.13 -20.20
C SER A 317 18.27 -1.77 -20.34
N TRP A 318 18.98 -2.51 -21.18
CA TRP A 318 20.39 -2.26 -21.43
C TRP A 318 20.75 -2.50 -22.90
N THR A 319 21.72 -1.73 -23.37
CA THR A 319 22.30 -1.83 -24.72
C THR A 319 23.81 -1.91 -24.62
N ALA A 320 24.40 -2.97 -25.16
CA ALA A 320 25.86 -3.13 -25.27
C ALA A 320 26.34 -2.67 -26.65
N ARG A 321 27.34 -1.77 -26.69
CA ARG A 321 27.92 -1.20 -27.93
C ARG A 321 29.41 -1.46 -28.05
N ALA A 322 29.87 -1.69 -29.27
CA ALA A 322 31.29 -1.77 -29.64
C ALA A 322 31.78 -0.41 -30.15
N LEU A 323 32.63 0.25 -29.37
CA LEU A 323 33.32 1.50 -29.72
C LEU A 323 34.77 1.18 -30.07
N GLY A 324 35.00 0.67 -31.28
CA GLY A 324 36.29 0.09 -31.68
C GLY A 324 36.63 -1.13 -30.82
N ALA A 325 37.77 -1.08 -30.10
CA ALA A 325 38.16 -2.12 -29.15
C ALA A 325 37.40 -2.05 -27.82
N ARG A 326 36.84 -0.88 -27.47
CA ARG A 326 36.10 -0.70 -26.22
C ARG A 326 34.71 -1.33 -26.32
N ARG A 327 34.21 -1.78 -25.18
CA ARG A 327 32.86 -2.32 -25.00
C ARG A 327 32.20 -1.43 -23.98
N GLN A 328 31.07 -0.84 -24.33
CA GLN A 328 30.32 0.05 -23.46
C GLN A 328 28.94 -0.55 -23.22
N ILE A 329 28.47 -0.49 -21.98
CA ILE A 329 27.08 -0.75 -21.62
C ILE A 329 26.39 0.58 -21.37
N GLU A 330 25.21 0.72 -21.92
CA GLU A 330 24.24 1.78 -21.64
C GLU A 330 23.06 1.13 -20.94
N VAL A 331 22.67 1.68 -19.79
CA VAL A 331 21.54 1.20 -18.99
C VAL A 331 20.52 2.32 -18.91
N GLU A 332 19.26 1.97 -19.18
CA GLU A 332 18.10 2.84 -19.10
C GLU A 332 17.10 2.21 -18.15
N VAL A 333 16.62 2.99 -17.18
CA VAL A 333 15.65 2.55 -16.18
C VAL A 333 14.50 3.54 -16.15
N VAL A 334 13.28 3.08 -16.37
CA VAL A 334 12.09 3.95 -16.34
C VAL A 334 11.94 4.52 -14.92
N ALA A 335 11.91 5.85 -14.82
CA ALA A 335 11.74 6.55 -13.56
C ALA A 335 10.26 6.55 -13.16
N HIS A 336 10.01 6.42 -11.87
CA HIS A 336 8.67 6.66 -11.34
C HIS A 336 8.34 8.16 -11.40
N VAL A 337 7.05 8.53 -11.50
CA VAL A 337 6.62 9.94 -11.64
C VAL A 337 7.09 10.84 -10.49
N THR A 338 7.11 10.31 -9.27
CA THR A 338 7.58 11.01 -8.06
C THR A 338 9.09 10.88 -7.80
N ALA A 339 9.84 10.28 -8.73
CA ALA A 339 11.27 10.08 -8.56
C ALA A 339 12.00 11.41 -8.27
N PRO A 340 13.06 11.43 -7.45
CA PRO A 340 13.85 12.64 -7.24
C PRO A 340 14.49 13.10 -8.56
N ALA A 341 14.35 14.38 -8.91
CA ALA A 341 14.98 14.96 -10.11
C ALA A 341 16.51 15.08 -10.01
N ALA A 342 17.04 15.18 -8.79
CA ALA A 342 18.47 15.28 -8.53
C ALA A 342 18.84 14.64 -7.18
N GLY A 343 20.12 14.33 -6.98
CA GLY A 343 20.68 13.92 -5.67
C GLY A 343 20.49 12.45 -5.28
N ALA A 344 19.80 11.65 -6.09
CA ALA A 344 19.63 10.21 -5.87
C ALA A 344 20.78 9.41 -6.50
N PRO A 345 21.59 8.67 -5.71
CA PRO A 345 22.71 7.89 -6.22
C PRO A 345 22.27 6.50 -6.75
N LEU A 346 21.27 6.44 -7.64
CA LEU A 346 20.79 5.17 -8.19
C LEU A 346 21.90 4.52 -9.05
N VAL A 347 22.09 3.21 -8.92
CA VAL A 347 23.15 2.46 -9.61
C VAL A 347 22.56 1.23 -10.29
N ALA A 348 22.98 0.98 -11.52
CA ALA A 348 22.81 -0.33 -12.16
C ALA A 348 24.04 -1.19 -11.91
N GLU A 349 23.85 -2.39 -11.40
CA GLU A 349 24.88 -3.40 -11.25
C GLU A 349 24.82 -4.35 -12.45
N VAL A 350 25.82 -4.27 -13.32
CA VAL A 350 25.88 -5.02 -14.58
C VAL A 350 26.95 -6.10 -14.48
N ARG A 351 26.56 -7.34 -14.73
CA ARG A 351 27.46 -8.48 -14.81
C ARG A 351 27.39 -9.10 -16.20
N ALA A 352 28.55 -9.25 -16.84
CA ALA A 352 28.67 -9.97 -18.11
C ALA A 352 29.30 -11.34 -17.86
N ASN A 353 28.59 -12.39 -18.25
CA ASN A 353 28.91 -13.78 -17.96
C ASN A 353 29.16 -13.98 -16.45
N ASP A 354 30.21 -14.69 -16.06
CA ASP A 354 30.63 -14.84 -14.66
C ASP A 354 31.71 -13.80 -14.25
N GLY A 355 31.77 -12.68 -14.98
CA GLY A 355 32.74 -11.62 -14.77
C GLY A 355 32.47 -10.71 -13.56
N HIS A 356 33.29 -9.67 -13.43
CA HIS A 356 33.15 -8.68 -12.36
C HIS A 356 31.84 -7.88 -12.49
N ARG A 357 31.24 -7.55 -11.34
CA ARG A 357 30.10 -6.63 -11.24
C ARG A 357 30.59 -5.21 -11.54
N ASN A 358 30.08 -4.61 -12.61
CA ASN A 358 30.33 -3.21 -12.97
C ASN A 358 29.19 -2.36 -12.43
N ARG A 359 29.51 -1.36 -11.60
CA ARG A 359 28.53 -0.40 -11.11
C ARG A 359 28.45 0.78 -12.06
N VAL A 360 27.26 1.02 -12.59
CA VAL A 360 26.94 2.10 -13.53
C VAL A 360 26.09 3.13 -12.79
N PRO A 361 26.65 4.30 -12.43
CA PRO A 361 25.85 5.39 -11.86
C PRO A 361 24.78 5.82 -12.85
N LEU A 362 23.55 5.96 -12.37
CA LEU A 362 22.41 6.40 -13.16
C LEU A 362 22.07 7.85 -12.78
N ALA A 363 21.83 8.68 -13.79
CA ALA A 363 21.34 10.04 -13.62
C ALA A 363 19.94 10.15 -14.22
N ARG A 364 19.03 10.81 -13.51
CA ARG A 364 17.68 11.06 -14.02
C ARG A 364 17.71 12.10 -15.12
N ARG A 365 17.02 11.79 -16.21
CA ARG A 365 16.68 12.70 -17.28
C ARG A 365 15.20 12.48 -17.59
N ASP A 366 14.37 13.46 -17.25
CA ASP A 366 12.93 13.41 -17.46
C ASP A 366 12.31 12.16 -16.77
N ASP A 367 11.77 11.23 -17.55
CA ASP A 367 11.11 9.99 -17.15
C ASP A 367 12.04 8.76 -17.16
N VAL A 368 13.35 8.92 -17.39
CA VAL A 368 14.31 7.81 -17.45
C VAL A 368 15.59 8.11 -16.67
N TRP A 369 16.06 7.12 -15.91
CA TRP A 369 17.42 7.08 -15.38
C TRP A 369 18.37 6.47 -16.40
N THR A 370 19.45 7.17 -16.72
CA THR A 370 20.41 6.71 -17.73
C THR A 370 21.82 6.66 -17.16
N GLY A 371 22.58 5.64 -17.55
CA GLY A 371 23.99 5.53 -17.17
C GLY A 371 24.80 4.75 -18.20
N ARG A 372 26.10 5.02 -18.25
CA ARG A 372 27.04 4.35 -19.17
C ARG A 372 28.31 3.95 -18.45
N ALA A 373 28.83 2.78 -18.77
CA ALA A 373 30.13 2.32 -18.27
C ALA A 373 30.84 1.46 -19.32
N ASP A 374 32.17 1.40 -19.22
CA ASP A 374 32.95 0.44 -19.99
C ASP A 374 32.74 -0.97 -19.40
N LEU A 375 32.39 -1.93 -20.25
CA LEU A 375 32.10 -3.31 -19.87
C LEU A 375 33.36 -4.17 -20.05
N GLY A 376 33.97 -4.58 -18.95
CA GLY A 376 35.02 -5.59 -18.96
C GLY A 376 34.42 -6.97 -19.25
N LEU A 377 34.60 -7.51 -20.46
CA LEU A 377 34.07 -8.84 -20.83
C LEU A 377 34.83 -10.03 -20.20
N GLY A 378 35.81 -9.78 -19.33
CA GLY A 378 36.52 -10.85 -18.60
C GLY A 378 37.12 -11.95 -19.48
N LEU A 379 37.34 -11.68 -20.77
CA LEU A 379 38.03 -12.61 -21.66
C LEU A 379 39.50 -12.63 -21.24
N GLY A 380 39.86 -13.57 -20.37
CA GLY A 380 41.26 -13.91 -20.14
C GLY A 380 41.92 -14.26 -21.49
N PRO A 381 43.25 -14.14 -21.60
CA PRO A 381 43.96 -14.33 -22.87
C PRO A 381 43.77 -15.72 -23.52
N ASP A 382 43.18 -16.69 -22.81
CA ASP A 382 43.05 -18.09 -23.22
C ASP A 382 41.62 -18.51 -23.68
N VAL A 383 40.66 -17.59 -23.83
CA VAL A 383 39.32 -17.96 -24.33
C VAL A 383 39.33 -18.03 -25.87
N SER A 384 39.42 -19.25 -26.41
CA SER A 384 39.30 -19.52 -27.84
C SER A 384 37.99 -18.97 -28.42
N ALA A 385 38.09 -18.24 -29.54
CA ALA A 385 36.98 -17.58 -30.24
C ALA A 385 35.91 -18.53 -30.83
N ASP A 386 36.02 -19.85 -30.61
CA ASP A 386 35.18 -20.88 -31.23
C ASP A 386 33.95 -21.29 -30.38
N ALA A 387 33.78 -20.77 -29.17
CA ALA A 387 32.54 -20.93 -28.41
C ALA A 387 31.72 -19.62 -28.49
N VAL A 388 30.98 -19.44 -29.58
CA VAL A 388 30.06 -18.29 -29.76
C VAL A 388 28.79 -18.50 -28.94
N THR A 389 28.92 -18.48 -27.61
CA THR A 389 27.78 -18.22 -26.75
C THR A 389 27.59 -16.70 -26.69
N PRO A 390 26.39 -16.17 -26.98
CA PRO A 390 26.14 -14.75 -26.81
C PRO A 390 26.44 -14.35 -25.35
N PRO A 391 27.04 -13.18 -25.10
CA PRO A 391 27.36 -12.77 -23.73
C PRO A 391 26.08 -12.68 -22.90
N ARG A 392 26.04 -13.40 -21.79
CA ARG A 392 24.93 -13.34 -20.83
C ARG A 392 25.12 -12.09 -19.99
N ILE A 393 24.33 -11.05 -20.22
CA ILE A 393 24.37 -9.81 -19.45
C ILE A 393 23.20 -9.81 -18.49
N GLU A 394 23.50 -9.66 -17.21
CA GLU A 394 22.54 -9.41 -16.13
C GLU A 394 22.72 -7.96 -15.70
N ALA A 395 21.61 -7.24 -15.55
CA ALA A 395 21.60 -5.87 -15.06
C ALA A 395 20.51 -5.75 -14.01
N ASP A 396 20.87 -5.34 -12.80
CA ASP A 396 19.93 -5.12 -11.71
C ASP A 396 20.09 -3.69 -11.20
N VAL A 397 19.03 -3.09 -10.66
CA VAL A 397 19.06 -1.72 -10.14
C VAL A 397 19.05 -1.73 -8.62
N LEU A 398 19.81 -0.82 -8.01
CA LEU A 398 19.88 -0.66 -6.57
C LEU A 398 20.14 0.80 -6.18
N LEU A 399 19.66 1.17 -5.00
CA LEU A 399 20.09 2.37 -4.29
C LEU A 399 21.12 1.94 -3.22
N PRO A 400 22.39 2.41 -3.29
CA PRO A 400 23.38 2.07 -2.28
C PRO A 400 22.93 2.47 -0.87
N GLY A 401 23.01 1.53 0.08
CA GLY A 401 22.52 1.72 1.45
C GLY A 401 21.07 1.29 1.69
N PHE A 402 20.31 0.98 0.64
CA PHE A 402 18.94 0.45 0.73
C PHE A 402 18.85 -1.02 0.30
N ASP A 403 19.83 -1.51 -0.47
CA ASP A 403 19.90 -2.89 -0.94
C ASP A 403 20.08 -3.89 0.22
N PRO A 404 19.13 -4.81 0.47
CA PRO A 404 19.27 -5.85 1.50
C PRO A 404 20.35 -6.91 1.15
N GLY A 405 20.91 -6.85 -0.06
CA GLY A 405 21.87 -7.81 -0.59
C GLY A 405 21.19 -8.85 -1.50
N PRO A 406 21.98 -9.63 -2.26
CA PRO A 406 21.42 -10.61 -3.19
C PRO A 406 20.73 -11.76 -2.44
N ALA A 407 19.47 -12.02 -2.78
CA ALA A 407 18.77 -13.21 -2.31
C ALA A 407 19.48 -14.49 -2.83
N PRO A 408 19.53 -15.59 -2.04
CA PRO A 408 20.07 -16.86 -2.51
C PRO A 408 19.32 -17.41 -3.74
N ALA A 409 20.03 -18.10 -4.63
CA ALA A 409 19.59 -18.47 -5.98
C ALA A 409 18.22 -19.19 -6.15
N PRO A 410 17.69 -20.00 -5.19
CA PRO A 410 16.34 -20.55 -5.34
C PRO A 410 15.22 -19.53 -5.14
N GLU A 411 15.46 -18.42 -4.44
CA GLU A 411 14.45 -17.39 -4.12
C GLU A 411 14.18 -16.46 -5.33
N ALA A 412 15.19 -16.23 -6.19
CA ALA A 412 15.09 -15.28 -7.30
C ALA A 412 14.03 -15.63 -8.38
N ARG A 413 13.70 -16.92 -8.59
CA ARG A 413 12.63 -17.33 -9.54
C ARG A 413 11.25 -17.20 -8.92
N THR A 414 11.14 -17.49 -7.63
CA THR A 414 9.91 -17.29 -6.83
C THR A 414 9.60 -15.79 -6.74
N ASP A 415 10.62 -14.96 -6.57
CA ASP A 415 10.48 -13.50 -6.49
C ASP A 415 9.78 -12.88 -7.70
N ARG A 416 10.07 -13.32 -8.93
CA ARG A 416 9.37 -12.80 -10.12
C ARG A 416 7.90 -13.21 -10.12
N ALA A 417 7.60 -14.47 -9.83
CA ALA A 417 6.22 -14.95 -9.77
C ALA A 417 5.42 -14.20 -8.69
N ASP A 418 6.04 -13.92 -7.54
CA ASP A 418 5.44 -13.15 -6.46
C ASP A 418 5.18 -11.69 -6.85
N ARG A 419 6.13 -11.03 -7.54
CA ARG A 419 5.91 -9.68 -8.09
C ARG A 419 4.79 -9.65 -9.13
N ASP A 420 4.74 -10.64 -10.03
CA ASP A 420 3.67 -10.78 -11.02
C ASP A 420 2.30 -10.97 -10.31
N ALA A 421 2.25 -11.81 -9.28
CA ALA A 421 1.04 -12.04 -8.48
C ALA A 421 0.60 -10.78 -7.74
N ILE A 422 1.53 -9.97 -7.23
CA ILE A 422 1.22 -8.69 -6.59
C ILE A 422 0.69 -7.67 -7.59
N ARG A 423 1.27 -7.54 -8.78
CA ARG A 423 0.70 -6.66 -9.82
C ARG A 423 -0.71 -7.11 -10.21
N ALA A 424 -0.94 -8.42 -10.28
CA ALA A 424 -2.29 -8.96 -10.54
C ALA A 424 -3.27 -8.66 -9.39
N LEU A 425 -2.85 -8.78 -8.12
CA LEU A 425 -3.64 -8.39 -6.95
C LEU A 425 -4.04 -6.91 -7.02
N VAL A 426 -3.06 -6.03 -7.22
CA VAL A 426 -3.26 -4.57 -7.26
C VAL A 426 -4.22 -4.16 -8.38
N ARG A 427 -4.08 -4.73 -9.58
CA ARG A 427 -5.04 -4.49 -10.68
C ARG A 427 -6.46 -4.90 -10.33
N ARG A 428 -6.65 -6.04 -9.67
CA ARG A 428 -8.01 -6.44 -9.21
C ARG A 428 -8.56 -5.44 -8.21
N ARG A 429 -7.75 -4.97 -7.27
CA ARG A 429 -8.17 -3.98 -6.27
C ARG A 429 -8.56 -2.66 -6.92
N LEU A 430 -7.76 -2.16 -7.86
CA LEU A 430 -8.09 -0.96 -8.63
C LEU A 430 -9.37 -1.14 -9.45
N ALA A 431 -9.59 -2.30 -10.06
CA ALA A 431 -10.84 -2.60 -10.76
C ALA A 431 -12.05 -2.60 -9.79
N THR A 432 -11.89 -3.14 -8.58
CA THR A 432 -12.92 -3.04 -7.51
C THR A 432 -13.15 -1.59 -7.07
N ALA A 433 -12.08 -0.79 -6.98
CA ALA A 433 -12.17 0.62 -6.62
C ALA A 433 -12.88 1.46 -7.69
N ALA A 434 -12.65 1.16 -8.98
CA ALA A 434 -13.34 1.79 -10.11
C ALA A 434 -14.81 1.37 -10.22
N ALA A 435 -15.12 0.10 -9.94
CA ALA A 435 -16.43 -0.49 -10.11
C ALA A 435 -17.42 -0.21 -8.97
N GLN A 436 -17.12 0.72 -8.05
CA GLN A 436 -17.93 1.04 -6.88
C GLN A 436 -19.44 0.95 -7.16
N PRO A 437 -20.18 0.10 -6.41
CA PRO A 437 -21.49 -0.38 -6.81
C PRO A 437 -22.43 0.79 -7.03
N GLY A 438 -23.07 0.80 -8.20
CA GLY A 438 -24.17 1.70 -8.47
C GLY A 438 -25.29 1.49 -7.44
N PRO A 439 -26.22 2.45 -7.28
CA PRO A 439 -27.29 2.41 -6.27
C PRO A 439 -28.26 1.21 -6.40
N TYR A 440 -28.06 0.31 -7.37
CA TYR A 440 -28.92 -0.85 -7.67
C TYR A 440 -28.39 -2.21 -7.20
N ASP A 441 -27.13 -2.32 -6.72
CA ASP A 441 -26.59 -3.60 -6.20
C ASP A 441 -26.83 -3.80 -4.69
N ALA A 442 -27.66 -2.94 -4.08
CA ALA A 442 -27.92 -2.87 -2.64
C ALA A 442 -28.93 -3.91 -2.11
N GLU A 443 -28.99 -5.12 -2.67
CA GLU A 443 -29.77 -6.23 -2.07
C GLU A 443 -29.00 -6.95 -0.94
N LEU A 444 -27.71 -6.68 -0.79
CA LEU A 444 -26.91 -7.14 0.34
C LEU A 444 -26.96 -6.08 1.47
N PRO A 445 -27.11 -6.49 2.75
CA PRO A 445 -27.02 -5.56 3.88
C PRO A 445 -25.68 -4.81 3.78
N PRO A 446 -25.63 -3.52 4.18
CA PRO A 446 -24.42 -2.71 4.05
C PRO A 446 -23.27 -3.46 4.74
N GLU A 447 -22.31 -3.93 3.94
CA GLU A 447 -21.08 -4.46 4.49
C GLU A 447 -20.41 -3.33 5.26
N SER A 448 -19.94 -3.63 6.47
CA SER A 448 -19.26 -2.63 7.29
C SER A 448 -18.14 -1.99 6.48
N PRO A 449 -17.96 -0.65 6.52
CA PRO A 449 -16.92 0.07 5.77
C PRO A 449 -15.48 -0.35 6.15
N SER A 450 -15.36 -1.26 7.12
CA SER A 450 -14.13 -1.78 7.70
C SER A 450 -13.73 -3.16 7.19
N THR A 451 -14.34 -3.70 6.12
CA THR A 451 -13.88 -4.99 5.58
C THR A 451 -12.42 -4.86 5.14
N PRO A 452 -11.55 -5.80 5.52
CA PRO A 452 -10.12 -5.70 5.26
C PRO A 452 -9.79 -5.74 3.75
N SER A 453 -10.72 -6.24 2.93
CA SER A 453 -10.60 -6.29 1.48
C SER A 453 -11.07 -5.01 0.77
N ALA A 454 -11.79 -4.09 1.42
CA ALA A 454 -12.29 -2.87 0.79
C ALA A 454 -11.13 -1.97 0.29
N PRO A 455 -11.30 -1.25 -0.83
CA PRO A 455 -10.28 -0.34 -1.34
C PRO A 455 -10.01 0.83 -0.37
N PHE A 456 -8.78 1.31 -0.32
CA PHE A 456 -8.43 2.58 0.33
C PHE A 456 -8.97 3.76 -0.48
N LEU A 457 -9.19 4.89 0.17
CA LEU A 457 -9.57 6.15 -0.49
C LEU A 457 -8.55 6.54 -1.56
N ALA A 458 -7.26 6.30 -1.30
CA ALA A 458 -6.20 6.53 -2.27
C ALA A 458 -6.31 5.62 -3.50
N GLU A 459 -6.74 4.36 -3.35
CA GLU A 459 -7.00 3.45 -4.47
C GLU A 459 -8.21 3.92 -5.28
N ILE A 460 -9.26 4.39 -4.61
CA ILE A 460 -10.46 4.93 -5.27
C ILE A 460 -10.13 6.19 -6.06
N ALA A 461 -9.41 7.15 -5.46
CA ALA A 461 -8.99 8.37 -6.16
C ALA A 461 -8.06 8.06 -7.35
N ALA A 462 -7.15 7.11 -7.19
CA ALA A 462 -6.26 6.68 -8.27
C ALA A 462 -7.03 5.99 -9.40
N ALA A 463 -8.10 5.27 -9.10
CA ALA A 463 -8.91 4.55 -10.08
C ALA A 463 -9.86 5.45 -10.89
N THR A 464 -10.17 6.68 -10.43
CA THR A 464 -11.01 7.62 -11.19
C THR A 464 -10.23 8.59 -12.06
N THR A 465 -8.90 8.62 -11.93
CA THR A 465 -8.07 9.50 -12.74
C THR A 465 -8.17 9.02 -14.20
N ASP A 466 -8.72 9.88 -15.07
CA ASP A 466 -9.05 9.60 -16.48
C ASP A 466 -7.86 9.03 -17.27
N ASP A 467 -8.19 8.29 -18.34
CA ASP A 467 -7.42 7.30 -19.12
C ASP A 467 -6.06 7.74 -19.75
N ASP A 468 -5.37 8.75 -19.22
CA ASP A 468 -4.01 9.15 -19.64
C ASP A 468 -2.90 8.40 -18.86
N TYR A 469 -3.21 7.22 -18.30
CA TYR A 469 -2.26 6.29 -17.67
C TYR A 469 -1.72 5.20 -18.60
#